data_AF-A0A1G3PDT7-F1
#
_entry.id   AF-A0A1G3PDT7-F1
#
_cell.length_a   1.000
_cell.length_b   1.000
_cell.length_c   1.000
_cell.angle_alpha   90.00
_cell.angle_beta   90.00
_cell.angle_gamma   90.00
#
_symmetry.space_group_name_H-M   'P 1'
#
loop_
_entity.id
_entity.type
_entity.pdbx_description
1 polymer ?
#
loop_
_entity_poly.entity_id
_entity_poly.type
_entity_poly.pdbx_seq_one_letter_code
_entity_poly.pdbx_strand_id
1 'polypeptide(L)'
;MSELKCKLVFDGYWKEKNIINVPEQTGIYCVYTYTINEINKKQKLTIHKLIFIGFSENARTSVLQHETSGEFKKYQGDRQKICYSFAPLDKIHSEQVKLALIISLNPIANSDVVKKFDYDKTQISTEGQNNLMKSEIILSKNV
;
A
#
# COMPACT_ATOMS: atom_id res chain seq x y z
N MET A 1 13.87 20.01 -10.78
CA MET A 1 12.91 18.91 -11.03
C MET A 1 11.53 19.53 -10.75
N SER A 2 10.42 18.80 -10.66
CA SER A 2 9.09 19.42 -10.55
C SER A 2 8.41 19.10 -9.22
N GLU A 3 7.67 20.07 -8.69
CA GLU A 3 6.72 19.82 -7.63
C GLU A 3 5.60 18.90 -8.14
N LEU A 4 5.22 17.91 -7.35
CA LEU A 4 4.13 16.99 -7.67
C LEU A 4 3.04 17.07 -6.61
N LYS A 5 1.79 17.21 -7.07
CA LYS A 5 0.60 16.98 -6.25
C LYS A 5 -0.17 15.80 -6.84
N CYS A 6 -0.46 14.79 -6.03
CA CYS A 6 -1.26 13.66 -6.48
C CYS A 6 -2.29 13.25 -5.43
N LYS A 7 -3.34 12.57 -5.90
CA LYS A 7 -4.41 12.01 -5.08
C LYS A 7 -4.47 10.51 -5.35
N LEU A 8 -4.45 9.72 -4.28
CA LEU A 8 -4.61 8.27 -4.31
C LEU A 8 -5.90 7.90 -3.59
N VAL A 9 -6.85 7.34 -4.35
CA VAL A 9 -8.10 6.80 -3.80
C VAL A 9 -7.96 5.29 -3.77
N PHE A 10 -7.77 4.74 -2.57
CA PHE A 10 -7.60 3.31 -2.38
C PHE A 10 -8.95 2.61 -2.33
N ASP A 11 -9.05 1.45 -2.97
CA ASP A 11 -10.11 0.47 -2.75
C ASP A 11 -9.51 -0.85 -2.24
N GLY A 12 -10.37 -1.73 -1.70
CA GLY A 12 -10.02 -3.12 -1.45
C GLY A 12 -10.18 -3.58 -0.02
N TYR A 13 -9.05 -3.99 0.57
CA TYR A 13 -8.95 -5.08 1.56
C TYR A 13 -9.36 -6.44 0.97
N TRP A 14 -8.87 -6.70 -0.23
CA TRP A 14 -8.91 -8.01 -0.85
C TRP A 14 -8.06 -8.99 -0.04
N LYS A 15 -8.65 -10.14 0.21
CA LYS A 15 -8.10 -11.27 0.95
C LYS A 15 -7.83 -12.36 -0.07
N GLU A 16 -7.07 -13.39 0.32
CA GLU A 16 -6.83 -14.60 -0.50
C GLU A 16 -8.06 -15.06 -1.30
N LYS A 17 -9.22 -15.22 -0.64
CA LYS A 17 -10.46 -15.71 -1.27
C LYS A 17 -11.07 -14.80 -2.35
N ASN A 18 -10.73 -13.51 -2.39
CA ASN A 18 -11.29 -12.55 -3.35
C ASN A 18 -10.19 -11.71 -4.01
N ILE A 19 -8.98 -12.26 -4.06
CA ILE A 19 -7.79 -11.61 -4.62
C ILE A 19 -7.92 -11.38 -6.13
N ILE A 20 -8.71 -12.20 -6.81
CA ILE A 20 -9.04 -12.05 -8.23
C ILE A 20 -9.80 -10.75 -8.53
N ASN A 21 -10.40 -10.12 -7.52
CA ASN A 21 -11.12 -8.85 -7.68
C ASN A 21 -10.21 -7.62 -7.59
N VAL A 22 -8.91 -7.79 -7.32
CA VAL A 22 -7.94 -6.70 -7.44
C VAL A 22 -7.97 -6.20 -8.90
N PRO A 23 -7.98 -4.88 -9.14
CA PRO A 23 -7.97 -4.33 -10.51
C PRO A 23 -6.73 -4.72 -11.31
N GLU A 24 -6.90 -5.01 -12.60
CA GLU A 24 -5.82 -5.17 -13.58
C GLU A 24 -5.39 -3.80 -14.11
N GLN A 25 -4.86 -2.97 -13.21
CA GLN A 25 -4.49 -1.60 -13.52
C GLN A 25 -3.10 -1.28 -12.98
N THR A 26 -2.50 -0.27 -13.59
CA THR A 26 -1.27 0.37 -13.12
C THR A 26 -1.56 1.20 -11.87
N GLY A 27 -0.74 1.04 -10.82
CA GLY A 27 -0.87 1.88 -9.64
C GLY A 27 -0.14 1.38 -8.41
N ILE A 28 -0.48 1.98 -7.28
CA ILE A 28 0.07 1.66 -5.97
C ILE A 28 -0.79 0.60 -5.29
N TYR A 29 -0.15 -0.45 -4.78
CA TYR A 29 -0.80 -1.42 -3.90
C TYR A 29 -0.14 -1.42 -2.53
N CYS A 30 -0.96 -1.66 -1.51
CA CYS A 30 -0.54 -1.76 -0.12
C CYS A 30 -0.86 -3.14 0.42
N VAL A 31 0.00 -3.65 1.29
CA VAL A 31 -0.15 -4.95 1.96
C VAL A 31 -0.31 -4.72 3.44
N TYR A 32 -1.32 -5.33 4.04
CA TYR A 32 -1.64 -5.18 5.45
C TYR A 32 -1.80 -6.52 6.15
N THR A 33 -1.55 -6.53 7.46
CA THR A 33 -2.11 -7.58 8.32
C THR A 33 -3.48 -7.19 8.84
N TYR A 34 -4.38 -8.16 8.96
CA TYR A 34 -5.73 -7.96 9.50
C TYR A 34 -6.20 -9.15 10.34
N THR A 35 -7.20 -8.93 11.19
CA THR A 35 -8.04 -9.99 11.79
C THR A 35 -9.51 -9.75 11.45
N ILE A 36 -10.31 -10.81 11.49
CA ILE A 36 -11.78 -10.70 11.49
C ILE A 36 -12.26 -11.02 12.89
N ASN A 37 -12.94 -10.06 13.49
CA ASN A 37 -13.61 -10.24 14.77
C ASN A 37 -15.12 -10.26 14.52
N GLU A 38 -15.84 -11.13 15.21
CA GLU A 38 -17.30 -11.11 15.20
C GLU A 38 -17.79 -10.24 16.36
N ILE A 39 -18.45 -9.14 16.04
CA ILE A 39 -19.03 -8.23 17.03
C ILE A 39 -20.51 -8.12 16.70
N ASN A 40 -21.40 -8.49 17.62
CA ASN A 40 -22.86 -8.45 17.42
C ASN A 40 -23.32 -9.18 16.14
N LYS A 41 -22.78 -10.38 15.88
CA LYS A 41 -23.05 -11.20 14.69
C LYS A 41 -22.65 -10.55 13.35
N LYS A 42 -21.85 -9.49 13.39
CA LYS A 42 -21.27 -8.85 12.20
C LYS A 42 -19.77 -9.07 12.18
N GLN A 43 -19.25 -9.52 11.03
CA GLN A 43 -17.81 -9.61 10.82
C GLN A 43 -17.23 -8.20 10.67
N LYS A 44 -16.31 -7.83 11.56
CA LYS A 44 -15.54 -6.59 11.50
C LYS A 44 -14.10 -6.91 11.13
N LEU A 45 -13.64 -6.33 10.03
CA LEU A 45 -12.25 -6.38 9.62
C LEU A 45 -11.46 -5.33 10.43
N THR A 46 -10.38 -5.76 11.08
CA THR A 46 -9.48 -4.89 11.84
C THR A 46 -8.09 -4.95 11.21
N ILE A 47 -7.61 -3.83 10.69
CA ILE A 47 -6.26 -3.67 10.15
C ILE A 47 -5.28 -3.44 11.31
N HIS A 48 -4.13 -4.11 11.28
CA HIS A 48 -3.12 -4.04 12.35
C HIS A 48 -1.80 -3.40 11.92
N LYS A 49 -1.28 -3.77 10.74
CA LYS A 49 0.01 -3.26 10.25
C LYS A 49 -0.03 -2.99 8.76
N LEU A 50 0.62 -1.91 8.32
CA LEU A 50 1.01 -1.69 6.93
C LEU A 50 2.40 -2.32 6.73
N ILE A 51 2.46 -3.38 5.93
CA ILE A 51 3.64 -4.23 5.77
C ILE A 51 4.50 -3.75 4.62
N PHE A 52 3.86 -3.45 3.48
CA PHE A 52 4.54 -3.18 2.23
C PHE A 52 3.74 -2.19 1.39
N ILE A 53 4.45 -1.35 0.64
CA ILE A 53 3.90 -0.50 -0.42
C ILE A 53 4.68 -0.80 -1.71
N GLY A 54 3.95 -1.09 -2.78
CA GLY A 54 4.50 -1.38 -4.09
C GLY A 54 3.84 -0.57 -5.19
N PHE A 55 4.50 -0.52 -6.33
CA PHE A 55 3.92 -0.09 -7.60
C PHE A 55 3.83 -1.31 -8.52
N SER A 56 2.81 -1.37 -9.37
CA SER A 56 2.69 -2.37 -10.41
C SER A 56 2.06 -1.79 -11.66
N GLU A 57 2.41 -2.35 -12.82
CA GLU A 57 1.71 -2.13 -14.09
C GLU A 57 0.45 -3.00 -14.22
N ASN A 58 0.35 -4.05 -13.41
CA ASN A 58 -0.86 -4.84 -13.25
C ASN A 58 -0.95 -5.32 -11.79
N ALA A 59 -1.71 -4.59 -10.99
CA ALA A 59 -1.81 -4.86 -9.55
C ALA A 59 -2.29 -6.28 -9.22
N ARG A 60 -3.26 -6.81 -9.96
CA ARG A 60 -3.74 -8.18 -9.77
C ARG A 60 -2.61 -9.20 -9.92
N THR A 61 -1.81 -9.10 -10.99
CA THR A 61 -0.69 -10.02 -11.23
C THR A 61 0.33 -9.96 -10.09
N SER A 62 0.76 -8.77 -9.67
CA SER A 62 1.74 -8.63 -8.59
C SER A 62 1.22 -9.15 -7.25
N VAL A 63 -0.04 -8.85 -6.92
CA VAL A 63 -0.65 -9.31 -5.67
C VAL A 63 -0.82 -10.82 -5.66
N LEU A 64 -1.24 -11.44 -6.78
CA LEU A 64 -1.32 -12.90 -6.91
C LEU A 64 0.05 -13.57 -6.74
N GLN A 65 1.11 -12.99 -7.32
CA GLN A 65 2.46 -13.49 -7.17
C GLN A 65 2.89 -13.48 -5.69
N HIS A 66 2.61 -12.40 -4.98
CA HIS A 66 2.91 -12.26 -3.54
C HIS A 66 2.12 -13.21 -2.65
N GLU A 67 0.83 -13.39 -2.94
CA GLU A 67 0.00 -14.36 -2.22
C GLU A 67 0.54 -15.78 -2.44
N THR A 68 0.91 -16.12 -3.68
CA THR A 68 1.43 -17.45 -4.06
C THR A 68 2.80 -17.72 -3.44
N SER A 69 3.70 -16.73 -3.44
CA SER A 69 5.02 -16.87 -2.83
C SER A 69 4.96 -16.96 -1.30
N GLY A 70 3.91 -16.40 -0.69
CA GLY A 70 3.73 -16.34 0.75
C GLY A 70 4.76 -15.45 1.46
N GLU A 71 5.47 -14.58 0.74
CA GLU A 71 6.60 -13.81 1.27
C GLU A 71 6.23 -12.93 2.49
N PHE A 72 4.97 -12.48 2.54
CA PHE A 72 4.47 -11.63 3.61
C PHE A 72 3.92 -12.40 4.83
N LYS A 73 3.82 -13.73 4.75
CA LYS A 73 3.30 -14.56 5.87
C LYS A 73 4.14 -14.42 7.13
N LYS A 74 5.45 -14.19 6.99
CA LYS A 74 6.37 -13.94 8.12
C LYS A 74 6.03 -12.70 8.96
N TYR A 75 5.20 -11.79 8.46
CA TYR A 75 4.77 -10.60 9.18
C TYR A 75 3.42 -10.77 9.90
N GLN A 76 2.74 -11.90 9.69
CA GLN A 76 1.49 -12.22 10.39
C GLN A 76 1.75 -12.41 11.89
N GLY A 77 1.01 -11.69 12.73
CA GLY A 77 0.90 -12.02 14.15
C GLY A 77 -0.08 -13.17 14.40
N ASP A 78 -0.28 -13.53 15.67
CA ASP A 78 -1.25 -14.57 16.03
C ASP A 78 -2.64 -14.27 15.45
N ARG A 79 -3.20 -15.25 14.73
CA ARG A 79 -4.50 -15.20 14.02
C ARG A 79 -4.62 -14.10 12.96
N GLN A 80 -3.56 -13.37 12.65
CA GLN A 80 -3.58 -12.34 11.61
C GLN A 80 -3.43 -12.97 10.22
N LYS A 81 -4.04 -12.33 9.22
CA LYS A 81 -3.96 -12.70 7.81
C LYS A 81 -3.49 -11.52 6.96
N ILE A 82 -3.18 -11.74 5.69
CA ILE A 82 -2.78 -10.68 4.74
C ILE A 82 -3.96 -10.20 3.90
N CYS A 83 -4.05 -8.89 3.71
CA CYS A 83 -4.97 -8.29 2.74
C CYS A 83 -4.31 -7.13 1.99
N TYR A 84 -4.94 -6.72 0.90
CA TYR A 84 -4.39 -5.78 -0.07
C TYR A 84 -5.37 -4.65 -0.35
N SER A 85 -4.85 -3.44 -0.53
CA SER A 85 -5.60 -2.32 -1.12
C SER A 85 -4.83 -1.74 -2.32
N PHE A 86 -5.52 -1.00 -3.18
CA PHE A 86 -4.98 -0.51 -4.44
C PHE A 86 -5.54 0.86 -4.79
N ALA A 87 -4.68 1.75 -5.29
CA ALA A 87 -5.05 3.02 -5.88
C ALA A 87 -4.41 3.14 -7.28
N PRO A 88 -5.19 3.47 -8.33
CA PRO A 88 -4.63 3.75 -9.65
C PRO A 88 -3.61 4.90 -9.60
N LEU A 89 -2.52 4.75 -10.35
CA LEU A 89 -1.51 5.78 -10.53
C LEU A 89 -0.80 5.55 -11.86
N ASP A 90 -0.53 6.61 -12.61
CA ASP A 90 0.26 6.50 -13.84
C ASP A 90 1.73 6.10 -13.56
N LYS A 91 2.40 5.63 -14.60
CA LYS A 91 3.81 5.24 -14.50
C LYS A 91 4.76 6.43 -14.38
N ILE A 92 4.36 7.59 -14.91
CA ILE A 92 5.22 8.78 -15.06
C ILE A 92 5.76 9.23 -13.70
N HIS A 93 4.91 9.25 -12.68
CA HIS A 93 5.29 9.68 -11.33
C HIS A 93 5.41 8.53 -10.31
N SER A 94 5.36 7.29 -10.79
CA SER A 94 5.27 6.10 -9.94
C SER A 94 6.40 5.97 -8.92
N GLU A 95 7.65 6.22 -9.34
CA GLU A 95 8.82 6.13 -8.47
C GLU A 95 8.79 7.21 -7.38
N GLN A 96 8.57 8.47 -7.77
CA GLN A 96 8.48 9.61 -6.85
C GLN A 96 7.39 9.40 -5.80
N VAL A 97 6.19 9.00 -6.21
CA VAL A 97 5.06 8.76 -5.31
C VAL A 97 5.32 7.57 -4.40
N LYS A 98 5.75 6.42 -4.96
CA LYS A 98 6.06 5.22 -4.17
C LYS A 98 7.14 5.50 -3.12
N LEU A 99 8.20 6.18 -3.51
CA LEU A 99 9.31 6.49 -2.60
C LEU A 99 8.87 7.46 -1.49
N ALA A 100 8.10 8.50 -1.83
CA ALA A 100 7.55 9.41 -0.83
C ALA A 100 6.66 8.68 0.20
N LEU A 101 5.82 7.74 -0.25
CA LEU A 101 5.01 6.90 0.64
C LEU A 101 5.88 6.02 1.55
N ILE A 102 6.88 5.32 1.00
CA ILE A 102 7.77 4.42 1.74
C ILE A 102 8.58 5.19 2.79
N ILE A 103 9.14 6.36 2.43
CA ILE A 103 9.90 7.19 3.38
C ILE A 103 8.99 7.68 4.50
N SER A 104 7.79 8.14 4.17
CA SER A 104 6.88 8.77 5.13
C SER A 104 6.18 7.79 6.07
N LEU A 105 5.92 6.56 5.62
CA LEU A 105 5.16 5.54 6.36
C LEU A 105 6.04 4.40 6.88
N ASN A 106 7.25 4.25 6.34
CA ASN A 106 8.25 3.26 6.73
C ASN A 106 7.71 1.81 6.91
N PRO A 107 7.05 1.21 5.90
CA PRO A 107 6.57 -0.17 6.01
C PRO A 107 7.72 -1.15 6.19
N ILE A 108 7.54 -2.14 7.07
CA ILE A 108 8.62 -3.04 7.50
C ILE A 108 9.23 -3.88 6.37
N ALA A 109 8.45 -4.26 5.36
CA ALA A 109 8.92 -5.06 4.24
C ALA A 109 9.53 -4.23 3.10
N ASN A 110 9.55 -2.90 3.22
CA ASN A 110 10.30 -2.02 2.33
C ASN A 110 11.69 -1.67 2.91
N SER A 111 12.25 -2.50 3.80
CA SER A 111 13.53 -2.26 4.50
C SER A 111 14.70 -2.00 3.55
N ASP A 112 14.69 -2.64 2.39
CA ASP A 112 15.79 -2.63 1.43
C ASP A 112 15.74 -1.41 0.50
N VAL A 113 14.70 -0.57 0.62
CA VAL A 113 14.56 0.64 -0.18
C VAL A 113 15.47 1.73 0.36
N VAL A 114 16.37 2.21 -0.50
CA VAL A 114 17.22 3.38 -0.19
C VAL A 114 16.36 4.62 -0.05
N LYS A 115 16.33 5.20 1.14
CA LYS A 115 15.49 6.36 1.50
C LYS A 115 16.13 7.70 1.12
N LYS A 116 16.62 7.81 -0.12
CA LYS A 116 17.14 9.07 -0.67
C LYS A 116 16.07 9.73 -1.52
N PHE A 117 15.51 10.84 -1.04
CA PHE A 117 14.50 11.58 -1.78
C PHE A 117 15.11 12.76 -2.53
N ASP A 118 15.20 12.65 -3.86
CA ASP A 118 15.86 13.65 -4.73
C ASP A 118 14.86 14.42 -5.61
N TYR A 119 13.64 14.63 -5.10
CA TYR A 119 12.59 15.40 -5.78
C TYR A 119 12.28 16.67 -4.99
N ASP A 120 12.05 17.79 -5.68
CA ASP A 120 11.90 19.11 -5.05
C ASP A 120 10.80 19.12 -3.98
N LYS A 121 9.59 18.70 -4.36
CA LYS A 121 8.46 18.54 -3.44
C LYS A 121 7.42 17.57 -3.97
N THR A 122 6.88 16.74 -3.10
CA THR A 122 5.78 15.82 -3.38
C THR A 122 4.73 15.92 -2.30
N GLN A 123 3.49 16.16 -2.71
CA GLN A 123 2.32 16.20 -1.84
C GLN A 123 1.31 15.15 -2.32
N ILE A 124 0.98 14.21 -1.44
CA ILE A 124 0.08 13.10 -1.71
C ILE A 124 -1.10 13.20 -0.75
N SER A 125 -2.30 13.26 -1.31
CA SER A 125 -3.54 13.05 -0.55
C SER A 125 -3.98 11.60 -0.70
N THR A 126 -4.38 10.96 0.41
CA THR A 126 -4.86 9.57 0.39
C THR A 126 -6.25 9.47 0.99
N GLU A 127 -7.11 8.67 0.35
CA GLU A 127 -8.50 8.45 0.75
C GLU A 127 -8.91 6.98 0.51
N GLY A 128 -10.07 6.57 1.04
CA GLY A 128 -10.66 5.25 0.81
C GLY A 128 -10.13 4.16 1.76
N GLN A 129 -9.85 2.97 1.23
CA GLN A 129 -9.35 1.80 1.98
C GLN A 129 -7.83 1.92 2.23
N ASN A 130 -7.45 2.93 3.02
CA ASN A 130 -6.06 3.34 3.27
C ASN A 130 -5.70 3.37 4.77
N ASN A 131 -6.34 2.57 5.64
CA ASN A 131 -6.02 2.46 7.06
C ASN A 131 -4.50 2.45 7.30
N LEU A 132 -4.06 3.14 8.35
CA LEU A 132 -2.65 3.34 8.73
C LEU A 132 -1.83 4.24 7.78
N MET A 133 -2.43 4.79 6.72
CA MET A 133 -1.86 5.90 5.96
C MET A 133 -2.27 7.24 6.57
N LYS A 134 -1.42 8.25 6.41
CA LYS A 134 -1.78 9.65 6.68
C LYS A 134 -2.64 10.16 5.53
N SER A 135 -3.70 10.92 5.84
CA SER A 135 -4.56 11.55 4.82
C SER A 135 -3.78 12.50 3.91
N GLU A 136 -2.70 13.09 4.42
CA GLU A 136 -1.79 13.94 3.68
C GLU A 136 -0.33 13.60 3.99
N ILE A 137 0.48 13.51 2.94
CA ILE A 137 1.91 13.24 3.00
C ILE A 137 2.60 14.33 2.19
N ILE A 138 3.51 15.05 2.82
CA ILE A 138 4.34 16.07 2.17
C ILE A 138 5.79 15.70 2.41
N LEU A 139 6.55 15.55 1.33
CA LEU A 139 7.98 15.26 1.38
C LEU A 139 8.72 16.17 0.39
N SER A 140 9.82 16.76 0.83
CA SER A 140 10.71 17.57 0.01
C SER A 140 12.11 16.98 0.06
N LYS A 141 12.94 17.31 -0.93
CA LYS A 141 14.36 16.97 -0.92
C LYS A 141 14.99 17.45 0.39
N ASN A 142 15.68 16.54 1.08
CA ASN A 142 16.54 16.94 2.19
C ASN A 142 17.74 17.67 1.59
N VAL A 143 17.85 18.96 1.86
CA VAL A 143 19.00 19.81 1.48
C VAL A 143 20.21 19.42 2.31
#